data_AF-A0A377U5A5-F1
#
_entry.id   AF-A0A377U5A5-F1
#
_cell.length_a   1.000
_cell.length_b   1.000
_cell.length_c   1.000
_cell.angle_alpha   90.00
_cell.angle_beta   90.00
_cell.angle_gamma   90.00
#
_symmetry.space_group_name_H-M   'P 1'
#
loop_
_entity.id
_entity.type
_entity.pdbx_description
1 polymer ?
#
loop_
_entity_poly.entity_id
_entity_poly.type
_entity_poly.pdbx_seq_one_letter_code
_entity_poly.pdbx_strand_id
1 'polypeptide(L)'
;MVGGGTGPAAGTHATTCTPGPWYISRMLQAADSLPVNIGLLGKGNVSQPDALREQVAAGVIGLKIHEDWGATPAAIDCALTVADEMDVQVALHSDTLNESGFCGRHPRSHRRAHHPHLPYRRGRRRPCARHHHRLRPPEHFAVVHQPNAALHPQHHR
;
A
#
# COMPACT_ATOMS: atom_id res chain seq x y z
N MET A 1 12.62 -8.31 -1.07
CA MET A 1 11.79 -7.34 -1.80
C MET A 1 10.37 -7.42 -1.26
N VAL A 2 9.76 -6.28 -0.94
CA VAL A 2 8.36 -6.22 -0.48
C VAL A 2 7.56 -5.36 -1.45
N GLY A 3 6.42 -5.86 -1.91
CA GLY A 3 5.60 -5.20 -2.93
C GLY A 3 4.39 -6.05 -3.31
N GLY A 4 3.77 -5.78 -4.46
CA GLY A 4 2.65 -6.59 -4.94
C GLY A 4 2.45 -6.41 -6.44
N GLY A 5 1.81 -7.38 -7.07
CA GLY A 5 1.56 -7.36 -8.51
C GLY A 5 1.30 -8.75 -9.09
N THR A 6 0.84 -8.79 -10.34
CA THR A 6 0.48 -10.02 -11.07
C THR A 6 1.09 -10.07 -12.47
N GLY A 7 2.24 -9.39 -12.65
CA GLY A 7 2.89 -9.20 -13.94
C GLY A 7 2.56 -7.84 -14.58
N PRO A 8 2.75 -7.67 -15.90
CA PRO A 8 2.54 -6.39 -16.61
C PRO A 8 1.06 -6.12 -16.88
N ALA A 9 0.25 -6.10 -15.81
CA ALA A 9 -1.15 -5.74 -15.84
C ALA A 9 -1.30 -4.26 -15.42
N ALA A 10 -2.31 -3.57 -15.98
CA ALA A 10 -2.57 -2.16 -15.67
C ALA A 10 -2.62 -1.86 -14.16
N GLY A 11 -3.28 -2.73 -13.38
CA GLY A 11 -3.33 -2.60 -11.92
C GLY A 11 -1.97 -2.73 -11.22
N THR A 12 -1.06 -3.54 -11.75
CA THR A 12 0.30 -3.71 -11.20
C THR A 12 1.24 -2.58 -11.61
N HIS A 13 1.06 -2.03 -12.81
CA HIS A 13 1.80 -0.85 -13.24
C HIS A 13 1.49 0.37 -12.37
N ALA A 14 0.24 0.48 -11.90
CA ALA A 14 -0.19 1.56 -11.02
C ALA A 14 0.05 1.27 -9.54
N THR A 15 -0.21 0.04 -9.08
CA THR A 15 -0.35 -0.26 -7.66
C THR A 15 0.45 -1.49 -7.24
N THR A 16 1.00 -1.45 -6.02
CA THR A 16 1.70 -2.58 -5.40
C THR A 16 0.71 -3.56 -4.75
N CYS A 17 -0.21 -4.10 -5.54
CA CYS A 17 -1.30 -4.95 -5.06
C CYS A 17 -1.27 -6.31 -5.76
N THR A 18 -1.33 -7.39 -4.99
CA THR A 18 -1.58 -8.76 -5.48
C THR A 18 -3.03 -9.12 -5.12
N PRO A 19 -4.01 -8.89 -6.00
CA PRO A 19 -5.42 -8.92 -5.62
C PRO A 19 -5.97 -10.34 -5.52
N GLY A 20 -6.40 -10.74 -4.32
CA GLY A 20 -7.20 -11.94 -4.08
C GLY A 20 -6.41 -13.26 -3.96
N PRO A 21 -6.98 -14.29 -3.30
CA PRO A 21 -6.28 -15.52 -2.92
C PRO A 21 -5.62 -16.28 -4.08
N TRP A 22 -6.28 -16.30 -5.24
CA TRP A 22 -5.76 -17.02 -6.41
C TRP A 22 -4.43 -16.43 -6.90
N TYR A 23 -4.37 -15.11 -7.09
CA TYR A 23 -3.16 -14.44 -7.54
C TYR A 23 -2.06 -14.49 -6.46
N ILE A 24 -2.42 -14.35 -5.18
CA ILE A 24 -1.48 -14.48 -4.07
C ILE A 24 -0.80 -15.85 -4.11
N SER A 25 -1.60 -16.92 -4.24
CA SER A 25 -1.08 -18.29 -4.35
C SER A 25 -0.13 -18.47 -5.54
N ARG A 26 -0.48 -17.92 -6.71
CA ARG A 26 0.37 -17.99 -7.91
C ARG A 26 1.67 -17.21 -7.76
N MET A 27 1.62 -16.03 -7.14
CA MET A 27 2.81 -15.21 -6.95
C MET A 27 3.74 -15.77 -5.88
N LEU A 28 3.21 -16.44 -4.85
CA LEU A 28 4.04 -17.19 -3.89
C LEU A 28 4.74 -18.37 -4.57
N GLN A 29 4.05 -19.12 -5.44
CA GLN A 29 4.70 -20.18 -6.25
C GLN A 29 5.79 -19.62 -7.16
N ALA A 30 5.57 -18.45 -7.78
CA ALA A 30 6.57 -17.80 -8.62
C ALA A 30 7.77 -17.27 -7.81
N ALA A 31 7.54 -16.87 -6.54
CA ALA A 31 8.58 -16.36 -5.66
C ALA A 31 9.69 -17.39 -5.36
N ASP A 32 9.35 -18.68 -5.34
CA ASP A 32 10.33 -19.78 -5.12
C ASP A 32 11.43 -19.85 -6.19
N SER A 33 11.19 -19.24 -7.37
CA SER A 33 12.18 -19.20 -8.46
C SER A 33 13.23 -18.09 -8.31
N LEU A 34 13.09 -17.22 -7.31
CA LEU A 34 13.90 -16.01 -7.17
C LEU A 34 14.83 -16.11 -5.94
N PRO A 35 16.13 -15.78 -6.07
CA PRO A 35 17.10 -15.89 -4.97
C PRO A 35 17.04 -14.68 -4.03
N VAL A 36 15.84 -14.22 -3.68
CA VAL A 36 15.62 -13.08 -2.78
C VAL A 36 14.39 -13.33 -1.90
N ASN A 37 14.43 -12.86 -0.65
CA ASN A 37 13.26 -12.90 0.22
C ASN A 37 12.12 -12.06 -0.37
N ILE A 38 10.91 -12.58 -0.48
CA ILE A 38 9.75 -11.88 -1.07
C ILE A 38 8.62 -11.76 -0.05
N GLY A 39 8.05 -10.56 0.05
CA GLY A 39 6.83 -10.30 0.82
C GLY A 39 5.78 -9.64 -0.06
N LEU A 40 4.58 -10.22 -0.13
CA LEU A 40 3.49 -9.74 -0.96
C LEU A 40 2.55 -8.80 -0.19
N LEU A 41 2.04 -7.78 -0.87
CA LEU A 41 0.98 -6.89 -0.41
C LEU A 41 -0.31 -7.20 -1.15
N GLY A 42 -1.40 -7.39 -0.40
CA GLY A 42 -2.76 -7.53 -0.94
C GLY A 42 -3.40 -6.18 -1.28
N LYS A 43 -4.58 -6.21 -1.89
CA LYS A 43 -5.37 -5.00 -2.17
C LYS A 43 -6.20 -4.64 -0.94
N GLY A 44 -5.91 -3.51 -0.31
CA GLY A 44 -6.57 -3.04 0.91
C GLY A 44 -7.87 -2.26 0.69
N ASN A 45 -8.16 -1.84 -0.55
CA ASN A 45 -9.26 -0.93 -0.87
C ASN A 45 -10.63 -1.63 -0.88
N VAL A 46 -11.19 -1.92 0.30
CA VAL A 46 -12.55 -2.45 0.46
C VAL A 46 -13.10 -2.09 1.84
N SER A 47 -14.42 -1.92 1.94
CA SER A 47 -15.10 -1.60 3.22
C SER A 47 -15.74 -2.83 3.90
N GLN A 48 -15.52 -4.03 3.35
CA GLN A 48 -15.92 -5.31 3.94
C GLN A 48 -14.65 -6.02 4.45
N PRO A 49 -14.50 -6.23 5.77
CA PRO A 49 -13.25 -6.75 6.33
C PRO A 49 -12.93 -8.18 5.91
N ASP A 50 -13.93 -9.03 5.67
CA ASP A 50 -13.71 -10.44 5.31
C ASP A 50 -12.92 -10.60 4.02
N ALA A 51 -13.14 -9.74 3.03
CA ALA A 51 -12.37 -9.72 1.78
C ALA A 51 -10.89 -9.37 1.99
N LEU A 52 -10.54 -8.70 3.09
CA LEU A 52 -9.16 -8.44 3.48
C LEU A 52 -8.57 -9.62 4.24
N ARG A 53 -9.34 -10.18 5.18
CA ARG A 53 -8.94 -11.37 5.96
C ARG A 53 -8.62 -12.54 5.03
N GLU A 54 -9.42 -12.76 3.99
CA GLU A 54 -9.15 -13.79 2.97
C GLU A 54 -7.80 -13.59 2.28
N GLN A 55 -7.43 -12.36 1.95
CA GLN A 55 -6.13 -12.08 1.31
C GLN A 55 -4.98 -12.33 2.28
N VAL A 56 -5.09 -11.87 3.54
CA VAL A 56 -4.08 -12.11 4.57
C VAL A 56 -3.91 -13.60 4.84
N ALA A 57 -5.02 -14.34 4.99
CA ALA A 57 -5.02 -15.78 5.15
C ALA A 57 -4.40 -16.52 3.94
N ALA A 58 -4.49 -15.95 2.74
CA ALA A 58 -3.84 -16.50 1.54
C ALA A 58 -2.31 -16.25 1.51
N GLY A 59 -1.75 -15.40 2.38
CA GLY A 59 -0.31 -15.27 2.59
C GLY A 59 0.31 -13.91 2.29
N VAL A 60 -0.46 -12.83 2.18
CA VAL A 60 0.13 -11.47 2.12
C VAL A 60 0.57 -11.00 3.50
N ILE A 61 1.69 -10.28 3.56
CA ILE A 61 2.27 -9.75 4.80
C ILE A 61 1.79 -8.31 5.10
N GLY A 62 0.91 -7.78 4.25
CA GLY A 62 0.39 -6.44 4.38
C GLY A 62 -0.64 -6.11 3.30
N LEU A 63 -1.27 -4.95 3.46
CA LEU A 63 -2.32 -4.45 2.59
C LEU A 63 -1.91 -3.10 1.99
N LYS A 64 -2.07 -2.94 0.68
CA LYS A 64 -1.87 -1.65 0.01
C LYS A 64 -3.22 -0.95 -0.20
N ILE A 65 -3.35 0.23 0.38
CA ILE A 65 -4.37 1.22 0.00
C ILE A 65 -3.77 2.11 -1.08
N HIS A 66 -4.46 2.24 -2.21
CA HIS A 66 -4.06 3.12 -3.31
C HIS A 66 -5.22 4.00 -3.78
N GLU A 67 -4.95 5.25 -4.17
CA GLU A 67 -5.98 6.19 -4.62
C GLU A 67 -6.70 5.73 -5.90
N ASP A 68 -5.98 5.13 -6.84
CA ASP A 68 -6.52 4.49 -8.07
C ASP A 68 -7.58 3.42 -7.79
N TRP A 69 -7.62 2.89 -6.56
CA TRP A 69 -8.63 1.94 -6.09
C TRP A 69 -9.60 2.55 -5.06
N GLY A 70 -9.53 3.86 -4.81
CA GLY A 70 -10.31 4.58 -3.82
C GLY A 70 -9.67 4.53 -2.43
N ALA A 71 -8.80 5.48 -2.12
CA ALA A 71 -8.17 5.63 -0.79
C ALA A 71 -9.09 6.37 0.19
N THR A 72 -10.34 5.93 0.30
CA THR A 72 -11.37 6.59 1.11
C THR A 72 -11.20 6.31 2.60
N PRO A 73 -11.72 7.18 3.50
CA PRO A 73 -11.68 6.95 4.94
C PRO A 73 -12.27 5.59 5.37
N ALA A 74 -13.33 5.12 4.71
CA ALA A 74 -13.95 3.83 5.02
C ALA A 74 -13.03 2.65 4.68
N ALA A 75 -12.36 2.69 3.52
CA ALA A 75 -11.40 1.67 3.13
C ALA A 75 -10.15 1.69 4.05
N ILE A 76 -9.69 2.88 4.43
CA ILE A 76 -8.56 3.04 5.36
C ILE A 76 -8.90 2.46 6.73
N ASP A 77 -10.06 2.78 7.30
CA ASP A 77 -10.47 2.29 8.62
C ASP A 77 -10.68 0.76 8.63
N CYS A 78 -11.29 0.22 7.58
CA CYS A 78 -11.45 -1.21 7.38
C CYS A 78 -10.09 -1.93 7.34
N ALA A 79 -9.15 -1.44 6.53
CA ALA A 79 -7.83 -2.04 6.40
C ALA A 79 -6.99 -1.93 7.67
N LEU A 80 -7.05 -0.80 8.38
CA LEU A 80 -6.36 -0.64 9.67
C LEU A 80 -6.92 -1.56 10.74
N THR A 81 -8.25 -1.77 10.76
CA THR A 81 -8.89 -2.72 11.68
C THR A 81 -8.40 -4.14 11.43
N VAL A 82 -8.41 -4.60 10.17
CA VAL A 82 -7.91 -5.95 9.83
C VAL A 82 -6.41 -6.08 10.07
N ALA A 83 -5.64 -5.01 9.84
CA ALA A 83 -4.20 -4.98 10.12
C ALA A 83 -3.90 -5.15 11.62
N ASP A 84 -4.65 -4.48 12.49
CA ASP A 84 -4.53 -4.65 13.94
C ASP A 84 -4.98 -6.06 14.39
N GLU A 85 -6.01 -6.64 13.76
CA GLU A 85 -6.51 -7.99 14.08
C GLU A 85 -5.52 -9.10 13.70
N MET A 86 -4.84 -8.96 12.56
CA MET A 86 -4.03 -10.03 11.95
C MET A 86 -2.52 -9.75 12.00
N ASP A 87 -2.11 -8.67 12.67
CA ASP A 87 -0.72 -8.21 12.82
C ASP A 87 0.03 -8.09 11.49
N VAL A 88 -0.61 -7.42 10.51
CA VAL A 88 -0.01 -7.13 9.20
C VAL A 88 0.14 -5.63 8.97
N GLN A 89 1.05 -5.24 8.08
CA GLN A 89 1.30 -3.82 7.82
C GLN A 89 0.32 -3.23 6.79
N VAL A 90 -0.02 -1.94 6.91
CA VAL A 90 -0.73 -1.18 5.87
C VAL A 90 0.21 -0.20 5.17
N ALA A 91 0.29 -0.27 3.85
CA ALA A 91 0.92 0.75 3.02
C ALA A 91 -0.15 1.66 2.40
N LEU A 92 0.00 2.98 2.50
CA LEU A 92 -1.02 3.94 2.08
C LEU A 92 -0.49 4.92 1.05
N HIS A 93 -0.98 4.82 -0.19
CA HIS A 93 -0.94 5.90 -1.17
C HIS A 93 -2.28 6.64 -1.08
N SER A 94 -2.25 7.83 -0.48
CA SER A 94 -3.43 8.61 -0.12
C SER A 94 -4.14 9.22 -1.33
N ASP A 95 -5.38 9.65 -1.12
CA ASP A 95 -6.18 10.46 -2.03
C ASP A 95 -5.50 11.80 -2.33
N THR A 96 -4.81 11.89 -3.48
CA THR A 96 -4.10 13.10 -3.91
C THR A 96 -5.08 14.21 -4.28
N LEU A 97 -6.26 13.83 -4.77
CA LEU A 97 -7.30 14.73 -5.25
C LEU A 97 -8.08 15.39 -4.10
N ASN A 98 -7.98 14.86 -2.88
CA ASN A 98 -8.79 15.23 -1.71
C ASN A 98 -10.29 15.03 -1.96
N GLU A 99 -10.67 14.06 -2.79
CA GLU A 99 -12.07 13.75 -3.12
C GLU A 99 -12.88 13.35 -1.88
N SER A 100 -12.24 12.59 -1.00
CA SER A 100 -12.81 12.07 0.24
C SER A 100 -12.49 12.94 1.46
N GLY A 101 -11.75 14.03 1.26
CA GLY A 101 -11.39 15.01 2.27
C GLY A 101 -9.88 15.25 2.40
N PHE A 102 -9.51 16.28 3.16
CA PHE A 102 -8.12 16.65 3.37
C PHE A 102 -7.42 15.78 4.43
N CYS A 103 -6.10 15.63 4.29
CA CYS A 103 -5.22 14.81 5.14
C CYS A 103 -5.41 14.98 6.67
N GLY A 104 -5.87 16.14 7.17
CA GLY A 104 -6.11 16.37 8.61
C GLY A 104 -7.43 15.84 9.17
N ARG A 105 -8.35 15.32 8.35
CA ARG A 105 -9.70 14.93 8.80
C ARG A 105 -9.86 13.47 9.24
N HIS A 106 -8.86 12.60 9.02
CA HIS A 106 -8.93 11.20 9.44
C HIS A 106 -7.89 10.88 10.53
N PRO A 107 -8.30 10.78 11.81
CA PRO A 107 -7.37 10.63 12.93
C PRO A 107 -6.63 9.27 12.95
N ARG A 108 -7.14 8.25 12.23
CA ARG A 108 -6.52 6.91 12.17
C ARG A 108 -5.55 6.71 11.01
N SER A 109 -5.61 7.49 9.93
CA SER A 109 -4.68 7.35 8.78
C SER A 109 -3.21 7.62 9.15
N HIS A 110 -2.99 8.21 10.33
CA HIS A 110 -1.68 8.54 10.88
C HIS A 110 -1.16 7.47 11.86
N ARG A 111 -1.97 6.47 12.22
CA ARG A 111 -1.56 5.36 13.09
C ARG A 111 -1.13 4.18 12.22
N ARG A 112 0.10 3.71 12.43
CA ARG A 112 0.71 2.48 11.88
C ARG A 112 0.77 2.32 10.35
N ALA A 113 0.07 3.12 9.54
CA ALA A 113 0.22 3.09 8.09
C ALA A 113 1.59 3.62 7.63
N HIS A 114 2.29 2.84 6.81
CA HIS A 114 3.47 3.30 6.08
C HIS A 114 3.04 4.11 4.86
N HIS A 115 3.42 5.39 4.80
CA HIS A 115 3.16 6.29 3.67
C HIS A 115 4.32 6.25 2.67
N PRO A 116 4.19 5.57 1.51
CA PRO A 116 5.21 5.60 0.48
C PRO A 116 5.39 7.02 -0.06
N HIS A 117 6.62 7.38 -0.44
CA HIS A 117 6.91 8.60 -1.21
C HIS A 117 6.60 9.95 -0.56
N LEU A 118 6.61 10.09 0.78
CA LEU A 118 6.60 11.40 1.46
C LEU A 118 7.70 12.33 0.87
N PRO A 119 7.34 13.39 0.12
CA PRO A 119 8.33 14.20 -0.55
C PRO A 119 8.86 15.30 0.36
N TYR A 120 10.18 15.33 0.58
CA TYR A 120 10.91 16.61 0.51
C TYR A 120 11.22 16.87 -0.97
N ARG A 121 10.25 17.38 -1.74
CA ARG A 121 10.51 17.96 -3.07
C ARG A 121 10.36 19.48 -2.97
N ARG A 122 11.44 20.22 -3.26
CA ARG A 122 11.39 21.67 -3.53
C ARG A 122 10.52 21.88 -4.77
N GLY A 123 9.41 22.61 -4.62
CA GLY A 123 8.54 23.04 -5.72
C GLY A 123 7.14 22.42 -5.65
N ARG A 124 6.16 23.27 -5.30
CA ARG A 124 4.73 22.99 -5.00
C ARG A 124 4.46 22.33 -3.64
N ARG A 125 4.24 23.20 -2.66
CA ARG A 125 3.78 22.87 -1.30
C ARG A 125 2.30 22.46 -1.31
N ARG A 126 1.95 21.31 -0.72
CA ARG A 126 1.13 21.23 0.52
C ARG A 126 1.59 20.04 1.38
N PRO A 127 2.75 20.13 2.05
CA PRO A 127 3.15 19.13 3.03
C PRO A 127 2.31 19.30 4.30
N CYS A 128 1.70 18.22 4.80
CA CYS A 128 1.20 18.19 6.16
C CYS A 128 2.41 18.12 7.11
N ALA A 129 2.61 19.20 7.86
CA ALA A 129 3.66 19.32 8.85
C ALA A 129 3.43 18.31 9.99
N ARG A 130 4.51 17.64 10.38
CA ARG A 130 4.61 16.74 11.54
C ARG A 130 4.04 17.40 12.80
N HIS A 131 3.20 16.68 13.54
CA HIS A 131 3.15 16.79 14.98
C HIS A 131 3.79 15.53 15.58
N HIS A 132 4.99 15.72 16.13
CA HIS A 132 5.68 14.71 16.92
C HIS A 132 4.92 14.51 18.23
N HIS A 133 4.03 13.51 18.29
CA HIS A 133 3.75 12.84 19.55
C HIS A 133 4.59 11.56 19.60
N ARG A 134 5.43 11.46 20.63
CA ARG A 134 6.20 10.25 20.97
C ARG A 134 5.23 9.08 21.10
N LEU A 135 5.18 8.22 20.09
CA LEU A 135 4.55 6.91 20.17
C LEU A 135 5.66 5.86 20.01
N ARG A 136 5.57 4.82 20.85
CA ARG A 136 6.58 3.75 20.98
C ARG A 136 7.00 3.20 19.61
N PRO A 137 8.29 2.91 19.39
CA PRO A 137 8.71 2.29 18.14
C PRO A 137 8.09 0.89 18.03
N PRO A 138 7.41 0.54 16.93
CA PRO A 138 7.23 -0.86 16.59
C PRO A 138 8.57 -1.41 16.10
N GLU A 139 9.02 -2.49 16.74
CA GLU A 139 10.01 -3.42 16.19
C GLU A 139 9.53 -3.81 14.77
N HIS A 140 10.44 -3.90 13.80
CA HIS A 140 10.19 -4.21 12.37
C HIS A 140 9.76 -3.04 11.47
N PHE A 141 10.76 -2.28 11.03
CA PHE A 141 10.66 -1.24 10.00
C PHE A 141 11.14 -1.81 8.65
N ALA A 142 10.27 -1.87 7.64
CA ALA A 142 10.67 -2.16 6.26
C ALA A 142 10.28 -0.97 5.36
N VAL A 143 11.29 -0.27 4.84
CA VAL A 143 11.13 0.82 3.87
C VAL A 143 10.83 0.22 2.50
N VAL A 144 9.65 0.48 1.95
CA VAL A 144 9.31 0.08 0.57
C VAL A 144 9.66 1.23 -0.38
N HIS A 145 10.77 1.10 -1.09
CA HIS A 145 11.18 2.02 -2.14
C HIS A 145 10.71 1.50 -3.51
N GLN A 146 9.69 2.12 -4.12
CA GLN A 146 9.42 1.91 -5.54
C GLN A 146 10.32 2.85 -6.38
N PRO A 147 11.06 2.33 -7.38
CA PRO A 147 11.63 3.20 -8.41
C PRO A 147 10.49 3.78 -9.26
N ASN A 148 10.57 5.08 -9.55
CA ASN A 148 9.65 5.79 -10.42
C ASN A 148 9.54 5.06 -11.77
N ALA A 149 8.33 4.66 -12.17
CA ALA A 149 8.03 4.38 -13.56
C ALA A 149 8.03 5.73 -14.31
N ALA A 150 9.22 6.22 -14.66
CA ALA A 150 9.35 7.30 -15.62
C ALA A 150 8.83 6.75 -16.96
N LEU A 151 7.71 7.32 -17.41
CA LEU A 151 7.22 7.17 -18.78
C LEU A 151 8.38 7.49 -19.74
N HIS A 152 8.96 6.45 -20.35
CA HIS A 152 9.85 6.60 -21.49
C HIS A 152 9.01 7.08 -22.69
N PRO A 153 9.31 8.22 -23.32
CA PRO A 153 8.68 8.57 -24.58
C PRO A 153 9.17 7.58 -25.64
N GLN A 154 8.27 6.76 -26.17
CA GLN A 154 8.53 5.98 -27.38
C GLN A 154 8.67 6.96 -28.55
N HIS A 155 9.90 7.24 -28.96
CA HIS A 155 10.17 7.83 -30.26
C HIS A 155 10.05 6.73 -31.31
N HIS A 156 8.97 6.78 -32.07
CA HIS A 156 8.86 6.11 -33.36
C HIS A 156 9.93 6.65 -34.31
N ARG A 157 10.71 5.73 -34.89
CA ARG A 157 11.26 5.80 -36.25
C ARG A 157 10.98 4.47 -36.91
#